data_AF-A0A2D7AA90-F1
#
_entry.id   AF-A0A2D7AA90-F1
#
_cell.length_a   1.000
_cell.length_b   1.000
_cell.length_c   1.000
_cell.angle_alpha   90.00
_cell.angle_beta   90.00
_cell.angle_gamma   90.00
#
_symmetry.space_group_name_H-M   'P 1'
#
loop_
_entity.id
_entity.type
_entity.pdbx_description
1 polymer ?
#
loop_
_entity_poly.entity_id
_entity_poly.type
_entity_poly.pdbx_seq_one_letter_code
_entity_poly.pdbx_strand_id
1 'polypeptide(L)'
;MIKRFEGTNTYVVTEDLKIAVNAAVALERPLLVKGEPGTGKTVLAHEISEALGAPLIQWHVKSTTKAQQGLYEYDAVARLRDSQLGDARVHDIKNYIVKGKLWEAFELSERPVLLIDEIDKADIEFPNDLLLEIDRMEFHVYETRETIKAAHRPIVVITSNNEKELPDAFLRRCFFHYISFPDEDTMRNIIQVHYPDVQKRLVAEAMNVFYGLRDVPGLKKKPSTSEFLDWIKLLMVEDIPAEVLRSDDQKNLIPPLYGALLKNEQDVHLLERLAFLNRRETR
;
A
#
# COMPACT_ATOMS: atom_id res chain seq x y z
N MET A 1 -17.91 23.43 4.86
CA MET A 1 -16.96 22.89 5.86
C MET A 1 -16.22 21.74 5.23
N ILE A 2 -14.89 21.69 5.34
CA ILE A 2 -14.10 20.53 4.90
C ILE A 2 -14.51 19.34 5.78
N LYS A 3 -15.03 18.28 5.18
CA LYS A 3 -15.31 17.03 5.90
C LYS A 3 -14.00 16.53 6.51
N ARG A 4 -14.01 16.20 7.80
CA ARG A 4 -12.85 15.63 8.48
C ARG A 4 -12.86 14.12 8.31
N PHE A 5 -11.68 13.54 8.17
CA PHE A 5 -11.49 12.10 8.24
C PHE A 5 -11.52 11.68 9.72
N GLU A 6 -12.49 10.85 10.09
CA GLU A 6 -12.63 10.29 11.45
C GLU A 6 -12.29 8.80 11.51
N GLY A 7 -11.96 8.19 10.36
CA GLY A 7 -11.87 6.74 10.18
C GLY A 7 -13.18 6.15 9.65
N THR A 8 -13.18 4.83 9.48
CA THR A 8 -14.32 4.04 8.99
C THR A 8 -14.48 2.78 9.83
N ASN A 9 -15.57 2.02 9.62
CA ASN A 9 -15.81 0.78 10.34
C ASN A 9 -14.87 -0.37 9.90
N THR A 10 -14.16 -0.20 8.78
CA THR A 10 -13.35 -1.23 8.12
C THR A 10 -11.85 -1.06 8.34
N TYR A 11 -11.42 0.09 8.89
CA TYR A 11 -9.99 0.40 9.04
C TYR A 11 -9.68 1.02 10.40
N VAL A 12 -8.74 0.42 11.11
CA VAL A 12 -8.33 0.87 12.44
C VAL A 12 -7.35 2.03 12.31
N VAL A 13 -7.81 3.24 12.63
CA VAL A 13 -7.03 4.49 12.54
C VAL A 13 -6.54 4.91 13.91
N THR A 14 -5.23 5.16 14.05
CA THR A 14 -4.68 5.80 15.25
C THR A 14 -4.95 7.30 15.23
N GLU A 15 -5.02 7.95 16.40
CA GLU A 15 -5.29 9.39 16.45
C GLU A 15 -4.21 10.20 15.73
N ASP A 16 -2.94 9.79 15.81
CA ASP A 16 -1.83 10.43 15.08
C ASP A 16 -1.99 10.33 13.56
N LEU A 17 -2.44 9.17 13.06
CA LEU A 17 -2.72 8.98 11.63
C LEU A 17 -3.88 9.89 11.20
N LYS A 18 -4.94 9.98 12.02
CA LYS A 18 -6.08 10.86 11.77
C LYS A 18 -5.66 12.32 11.69
N ILE A 19 -4.80 12.77 12.61
CA ILE A 19 -4.26 14.14 12.61
C ILE A 19 -3.44 14.39 11.35
N ALA A 20 -2.55 13.46 10.98
CA ALA A 20 -1.71 13.58 9.79
C ALA A 20 -2.55 13.70 8.49
N VAL A 21 -3.56 12.85 8.34
CA VAL A 21 -4.50 12.90 7.19
C VAL A 21 -5.23 14.23 7.14
N ASN A 22 -5.86 14.64 8.24
CA ASN A 22 -6.62 15.89 8.26
C ASN A 22 -5.72 17.13 8.02
N ALA A 23 -4.49 17.12 8.54
CA ALA A 23 -3.51 18.18 8.28
C ALA A 23 -3.12 18.24 6.80
N ALA A 24 -2.85 17.10 6.18
CA ALA A 24 -2.53 17.01 4.75
C ALA A 24 -3.69 17.52 3.87
N VAL A 25 -4.93 17.12 4.18
CA VAL A 25 -6.14 17.57 3.46
C VAL A 25 -6.36 19.08 3.60
N ALA A 26 -6.22 19.61 4.82
CA ALA A 26 -6.48 21.01 5.12
C ALA A 26 -5.41 21.95 4.55
N LEU A 27 -4.14 21.51 4.51
CA LEU A 27 -3.01 22.29 4.01
C LEU A 27 -2.71 22.03 2.52
N GLU A 28 -3.47 21.13 1.89
CA GLU A 28 -3.31 20.73 0.49
C GLU A 28 -1.90 20.25 0.13
N ARG A 29 -1.26 19.59 1.10
CA ARG A 29 0.08 19.01 0.99
C ARG A 29 -0.02 17.49 0.86
N PRO A 30 0.86 16.83 0.08
CA PRO A 30 0.86 15.38 -0.04
C PRO A 30 1.11 14.70 1.30
N LEU A 31 0.46 13.55 1.53
CA LEU A 31 0.71 12.68 2.66
C LEU A 31 1.55 11.48 2.21
N LEU A 32 2.78 11.38 2.70
CA LEU A 32 3.64 10.22 2.54
C LEU A 32 3.47 9.28 3.74
N VAL A 33 3.03 8.06 3.45
CA VAL A 33 2.77 6.99 4.41
C VAL A 33 3.81 5.89 4.21
N LYS A 34 4.65 5.69 5.23
CA LYS A 34 5.62 4.59 5.27
C LYS A 34 5.19 3.53 6.27
N GLY A 35 5.67 2.31 6.09
CA GLY A 35 5.43 1.21 7.02
C GLY A 35 5.72 -0.14 6.39
N GLU A 36 5.74 -1.18 7.20
CA GLU A 36 5.94 -2.56 6.73
C GLU A 36 4.87 -2.99 5.70
N PRO A 37 5.16 -3.96 4.82
CA PRO A 37 4.14 -4.56 3.97
C PRO A 37 2.94 -5.08 4.79
N GLY A 38 1.73 -4.85 4.28
CA GLY A 38 0.50 -5.32 4.92
C GLY A 38 -0.02 -4.45 6.08
N THR A 39 0.58 -3.30 6.40
CA THR A 39 0.06 -2.37 7.43
C THR A 39 -1.13 -1.51 6.98
N GLY A 40 -1.69 -1.77 5.79
CA GLY A 40 -2.90 -1.09 5.30
C GLY A 40 -2.69 0.31 4.72
N LYS A 41 -1.47 0.64 4.26
CA LYS A 41 -1.13 1.95 3.64
C LYS A 41 -1.98 2.26 2.40
N THR A 42 -2.18 1.28 1.52
CA THR A 42 -3.02 1.41 0.33
C THR A 42 -4.49 1.59 0.72
N VAL A 43 -4.96 0.77 1.67
CA VAL A 43 -6.34 0.81 2.18
C VAL A 43 -6.68 2.19 2.73
N LEU A 44 -5.77 2.86 3.44
CA LEU A 44 -5.97 4.22 3.95
C LEU A 44 -6.49 5.20 2.88
N ALA A 45 -5.99 5.16 1.64
CA ALA A 45 -6.47 6.07 0.59
C ALA A 45 -7.91 5.76 0.15
N HIS A 46 -8.30 4.48 0.14
CA HIS A 46 -9.69 4.08 -0.09
C HIS A 46 -10.59 4.61 1.03
N GLU A 47 -10.15 4.49 2.28
CA GLU A 47 -10.92 4.96 3.45
C GLU A 47 -11.08 6.48 3.47
N ILE A 48 -10.03 7.22 3.07
CA ILE A 48 -10.11 8.68 2.89
C ILE A 48 -11.11 9.04 1.79
N SER A 49 -11.06 8.33 0.65
CA SER A 49 -12.00 8.54 -0.46
C SER A 49 -13.45 8.30 -0.02
N GLU A 50 -13.72 7.20 0.68
CA GLU A 50 -15.05 6.87 1.19
C GLU A 50 -15.54 7.89 2.23
N ALA A 51 -14.74 8.20 3.24
CA ALA A 51 -15.12 9.12 4.31
C ALA A 51 -15.40 10.55 3.80
N LEU A 52 -14.66 10.99 2.78
CA LEU A 52 -14.86 12.31 2.18
C LEU A 52 -15.92 12.31 1.08
N GLY A 53 -16.27 11.13 0.54
CA GLY A 53 -17.13 10.98 -0.63
C GLY A 53 -16.46 11.52 -1.89
N ALA A 54 -15.16 11.30 -2.04
CA ALA A 54 -14.34 11.82 -3.14
C ALA A 54 -13.94 10.69 -4.09
N PRO A 55 -13.86 10.92 -5.42
CA PRO A 55 -13.35 9.91 -6.36
C PRO A 55 -11.93 9.48 -6.02
N LEU A 56 -11.63 8.19 -6.13
CA LEU A 56 -10.28 7.67 -5.97
C LEU A 56 -9.64 7.40 -7.33
N ILE A 57 -8.45 7.96 -7.55
CA ILE A 57 -7.56 7.59 -8.65
C ILE A 57 -6.34 6.93 -8.06
N GLN A 58 -6.09 5.69 -8.44
CA GLN A 58 -4.92 4.94 -8.02
C GLN A 58 -3.92 4.83 -9.16
N TRP A 59 -2.68 5.21 -8.87
CA TRP A 59 -1.53 5.00 -9.72
C TRP A 59 -0.54 4.07 -9.02
N HIS A 60 -0.50 2.82 -9.49
CA HIS A 60 0.42 1.81 -8.97
C HIS A 60 1.78 1.90 -9.67
N VAL A 61 2.82 2.20 -8.89
CA VAL A 61 4.19 2.37 -9.39
C VAL A 61 4.88 1.02 -9.52
N LYS A 62 5.54 0.80 -10.66
CA LYS A 62 6.34 -0.39 -10.97
C LYS A 62 7.80 -0.01 -11.14
N SER A 63 8.69 -1.00 -11.16
CA SER A 63 10.13 -0.79 -11.38
C SER A 63 10.47 -0.11 -12.71
N THR A 64 9.60 -0.24 -13.71
CA THR A 64 9.75 0.37 -15.03
C THR A 64 8.96 1.67 -15.19
N THR A 65 8.23 2.10 -14.16
CA THR A 65 7.39 3.30 -14.23
C THR A 65 8.24 4.55 -14.29
N LYS A 66 7.93 5.44 -15.24
CA LYS A 66 8.53 6.77 -15.37
C LYS A 66 7.52 7.85 -14.99
N ALA A 67 8.00 8.98 -14.47
CA ALA A 67 7.15 10.11 -14.08
C ALA A 67 6.25 10.58 -15.23
N GLN A 68 6.80 10.65 -16.44
CA GLN A 68 6.08 10.99 -17.66
C GLN A 68 4.80 10.17 -17.87
N GLN A 69 4.80 8.87 -17.54
CA GLN A 69 3.62 8.00 -17.71
C GLN A 69 2.47 8.36 -16.77
N GLY A 70 2.79 9.02 -15.64
CA GLY A 70 1.79 9.61 -14.77
C GLY A 70 1.12 10.84 -15.38
N LEU A 71 1.85 11.56 -16.24
CA LEU A 71 1.37 12.76 -16.93
C LEU A 71 0.62 12.36 -18.20
N TYR A 72 1.32 11.81 -19.18
CA TYR A 72 0.78 11.30 -20.43
C TYR A 72 1.81 10.51 -21.24
N GLU A 73 1.32 9.69 -22.17
CA GLU A 73 2.14 9.03 -23.19
C GLU A 73 1.74 9.50 -24.59
N TYR A 74 2.72 9.68 -25.46
CA TYR A 74 2.49 10.00 -26.86
C TYR A 74 2.75 8.76 -27.72
N ASP A 75 1.69 8.24 -28.35
CA ASP A 75 1.75 7.08 -29.23
C ASP A 75 2.18 7.48 -30.65
N ALA A 76 3.47 7.77 -30.79
CA ALA A 76 4.08 8.09 -32.06
C ALA A 76 3.96 6.94 -33.09
N VAL A 77 3.86 5.69 -32.64
CA VAL A 77 3.80 4.51 -33.51
C VAL A 77 2.43 4.40 -34.17
N ALA A 78 1.36 4.54 -33.39
CA ALA A 78 0.00 4.60 -33.93
C ALA A 78 -0.13 5.78 -34.90
N ARG A 79 0.43 6.95 -34.57
CA ARG A 79 0.41 8.11 -35.46
C ARG A 79 1.13 7.86 -36.78
N LEU A 80 2.32 7.24 -36.73
CA LEU A 80 3.09 6.92 -37.93
C LEU A 80 2.34 5.92 -38.83
N ARG A 81 1.78 4.86 -38.24
CA ARG A 81 0.98 3.88 -38.96
C ARG A 81 -0.22 4.52 -39.64
N ASP A 82 -0.99 5.31 -38.90
CA ASP A 82 -2.18 5.99 -39.40
C ASP A 82 -1.82 7.00 -40.50
N SER A 83 -0.66 7.66 -40.38
CA SER A 83 -0.12 8.56 -41.42
C SER A 83 0.22 7.82 -42.71
N GLN A 84 0.69 6.57 -42.65
CA GLN A 84 0.98 5.75 -43.83
C GLN A 84 -0.29 5.23 -44.50
N LEU A 85 -1.36 5.02 -43.73
CA LEU A 85 -2.66 4.54 -44.20
C LEU A 85 -3.57 5.68 -44.72
N GLY A 86 -3.15 6.94 -44.60
CA GLY A 86 -3.94 8.10 -45.04
C GLY A 86 -5.15 8.40 -44.15
N ASP A 87 -5.09 8.03 -42.87
CA ASP A 87 -6.18 8.28 -41.92
C ASP A 87 -6.24 9.77 -41.52
N ALA A 88 -7.43 10.37 -41.62
CA ALA A 88 -7.65 11.78 -41.28
C ALA A 88 -7.40 12.11 -39.79
N ARG A 89 -7.42 11.11 -38.90
CA ARG A 89 -7.15 11.28 -37.46
C ARG A 89 -5.75 11.84 -37.18
N VAL A 90 -4.80 11.66 -38.11
CA VAL A 90 -3.39 12.11 -38.00
C VAL A 90 -3.24 13.63 -37.90
N HIS A 91 -4.24 14.38 -38.39
CA HIS A 91 -4.24 15.84 -38.35
C HIS A 91 -4.45 16.40 -36.93
N ASP A 92 -5.07 15.64 -36.03
CA ASP A 92 -5.22 16.01 -34.63
C ASP A 92 -4.29 15.14 -33.75
N ILE A 93 -3.24 15.77 -33.22
CA ILE A 93 -2.25 15.09 -32.37
C ILE A 93 -2.85 14.56 -31.06
N LYS A 94 -3.97 15.14 -30.59
CA LYS A 94 -4.65 14.71 -29.36
C LYS A 94 -5.14 13.26 -29.42
N ASN A 95 -5.41 12.76 -30.63
CA ASN A 95 -5.82 11.37 -30.85
C ASN A 95 -4.72 10.35 -30.46
N TYR A 96 -3.48 10.81 -30.29
CA TYR A 96 -2.32 9.99 -29.97
C TYR A 96 -1.74 10.29 -28.59
N ILE A 97 -2.44 11.09 -27.78
CA ILE A 97 -2.08 11.36 -26.39
C ILE A 97 -2.93 10.48 -25.48
N VAL A 98 -2.26 9.58 -24.77
CA VAL A 98 -2.87 8.74 -23.73
C VAL A 98 -2.67 9.44 -22.41
N LYS A 99 -3.77 9.80 -21.74
CA LYS A 99 -3.74 10.50 -20.46
C LYS A 99 -3.19 9.60 -19.36
N GLY A 100 -2.27 10.14 -18.56
CA GLY A 100 -1.76 9.48 -17.36
C GLY A 100 -2.67 9.73 -16.14
N LYS A 101 -2.34 9.09 -15.02
CA LYS A 101 -3.16 9.15 -13.79
C LYS A 101 -3.21 10.53 -13.12
N LEU A 102 -2.14 11.32 -13.20
CA LEU A 102 -2.17 12.71 -12.73
C LEU A 102 -3.07 13.56 -13.62
N TRP A 103 -3.04 13.35 -14.94
CA TRP A 103 -3.94 14.04 -15.86
C TRP A 103 -5.40 13.74 -15.53
N GLU A 104 -5.76 12.45 -15.41
CA GLU A 104 -7.10 12.03 -15.02
C GLU A 104 -7.55 12.74 -13.73
N ALA A 105 -6.67 12.85 -12.73
CA ALA A 105 -6.96 13.53 -11.47
C ALA A 105 -7.12 15.05 -11.60
N PHE A 106 -6.40 15.68 -12.52
CA PHE A 106 -6.43 17.13 -12.69
C PHE A 106 -7.68 17.60 -13.45
N GLU A 107 -8.25 16.76 -14.30
CA GLU A 107 -9.45 17.07 -15.08
C GLU A 107 -10.77 16.77 -14.35
N LEU A 108 -10.74 16.05 -13.23
CA LEU A 108 -11.96 15.76 -12.48
C LEU A 108 -12.64 17.04 -11.99
N SER A 109 -13.95 17.10 -12.18
CA SER A 109 -14.82 18.20 -11.74
C SER A 109 -15.05 18.24 -10.23
N GLU A 110 -14.61 17.21 -9.52
CA GLU A 110 -14.68 17.08 -8.06
C GLU A 110 -13.27 16.86 -7.53
N ARG A 111 -12.99 17.24 -6.28
CA ARG A 111 -11.68 17.06 -5.65
C ARG A 111 -11.41 15.56 -5.41
N PRO A 112 -10.47 14.91 -6.14
CA PRO A 112 -10.24 13.48 -5.97
C PRO A 112 -9.21 13.20 -4.88
N VAL A 113 -9.18 11.96 -4.43
CA VAL A 113 -8.03 11.35 -3.75
C VAL A 113 -7.14 10.73 -4.84
N LEU A 114 -5.88 11.14 -4.91
CA LEU A 114 -4.88 10.56 -5.79
C LEU A 114 -3.92 9.71 -4.95
N LEU A 115 -3.97 8.39 -5.12
CA LEU A 115 -3.05 7.44 -4.51
C LEU A 115 -1.88 7.16 -5.46
N ILE A 116 -0.66 7.53 -5.08
CA ILE A 116 0.59 7.08 -5.70
C ILE A 116 1.14 5.93 -4.86
N ASP A 117 0.91 4.71 -5.31
CA ASP A 117 1.15 3.51 -4.53
C ASP A 117 2.55 2.94 -4.81
N GLU A 118 3.27 2.58 -3.75
CA GLU A 118 4.60 1.96 -3.79
C GLU A 118 5.64 2.78 -4.58
N ILE A 119 5.73 4.08 -4.27
CA ILE A 119 6.59 5.04 -4.98
C ILE A 119 8.07 4.63 -5.02
N ASP A 120 8.52 3.85 -4.03
CA ASP A 120 9.89 3.35 -3.89
C ASP A 120 10.22 2.16 -4.83
N LYS A 121 9.24 1.62 -5.57
CA LYS A 121 9.52 0.57 -6.56
C LYS A 121 10.20 1.10 -7.82
N ALA A 122 9.89 2.32 -8.24
CA ALA A 122 10.49 2.94 -9.43
C ALA A 122 11.97 3.29 -9.24
N ASP A 123 12.56 3.87 -10.27
CA ASP A 123 13.91 4.42 -10.23
C ASP A 123 14.06 5.52 -9.15
N ILE A 124 15.27 5.75 -8.66
CA ILE A 124 15.55 6.76 -7.63
C ILE A 124 15.25 8.20 -8.08
N GLU A 125 15.25 8.45 -9.39
CA GLU A 125 14.91 9.75 -9.98
C GLU A 125 13.39 10.01 -10.00
N PHE A 126 12.58 8.94 -10.02
CA PHE A 126 11.12 9.02 -10.20
C PHE A 126 10.40 9.98 -9.23
N PRO A 127 10.67 9.98 -7.91
CA PRO A 127 10.00 10.90 -6.99
C PRO A 127 10.33 12.36 -7.28
N ASN A 128 11.58 12.66 -7.65
CA ASN A 128 12.03 14.02 -7.94
C ASN A 128 11.41 14.54 -9.24
N ASP A 129 11.25 13.68 -10.23
CA ASP A 129 10.65 14.01 -11.54
C ASP A 129 9.15 14.34 -11.47
N LEU A 130 8.49 14.07 -10.34
CA LEU A 130 7.08 14.43 -10.09
C LEU A 130 6.90 15.63 -9.16
N LEU A 131 7.99 16.17 -8.61
CA LEU A 131 7.91 17.19 -7.57
C LEU A 131 7.22 18.46 -8.05
N LEU A 132 7.58 18.90 -9.25
CA LEU A 132 7.06 20.16 -9.78
C LEU A 132 5.55 20.06 -10.04
N GLU A 133 5.13 18.93 -10.61
CA GLU A 133 3.77 18.65 -11.03
C GLU A 133 2.85 18.46 -9.82
N ILE A 134 3.33 17.78 -8.77
CA ILE A 134 2.60 17.63 -7.51
C ILE A 134 2.56 18.96 -6.73
N ASP A 135 3.63 19.76 -6.75
CA ASP A 135 3.66 21.04 -6.03
C ASP A 135 2.74 22.07 -6.72
N ARG A 136 2.83 22.21 -8.04
CA ARG A 136 2.07 23.21 -8.80
C ARG A 136 0.67 22.75 -9.20
N MET A 137 0.42 21.44 -9.19
CA MET A 137 -0.80 20.82 -9.72
C MET A 137 -1.04 21.20 -11.18
N GLU A 138 0.05 21.28 -11.96
CA GLU A 138 0.03 21.55 -13.39
C GLU A 138 1.23 20.90 -14.07
N PHE A 139 1.09 20.56 -15.35
CA PHE A 139 2.18 20.12 -16.21
C PHE A 139 1.93 20.54 -17.67
N HIS A 140 3.00 20.58 -18.47
CA HIS A 140 2.92 20.99 -19.87
C HIS A 140 2.97 19.78 -20.81
N VAL A 141 2.08 19.77 -21.80
CA VAL A 141 1.98 18.76 -22.84
C VAL A 141 2.62 19.32 -24.09
N TYR A 142 3.82 18.84 -24.41
CA TYR A 142 4.64 19.43 -25.47
C TYR A 142 4.04 19.27 -26.87
N GLU A 143 3.38 18.14 -27.10
CA GLU A 143 2.76 17.76 -28.37
C GLU A 143 1.60 18.67 -28.73
N THR A 144 0.75 18.99 -27.74
CA THR A 144 -0.42 19.88 -27.94
C THR A 144 -0.10 21.34 -27.62
N ARG A 145 1.02 21.62 -26.94
CA ARG A 145 1.41 22.93 -26.39
C ARG A 145 0.40 23.47 -25.39
N GLU A 146 -0.21 22.57 -24.63
CA GLU A 146 -1.21 22.90 -23.63
C GLU A 146 -0.64 22.68 -22.23
N THR A 147 -0.95 23.59 -21.31
CA THR A 147 -0.71 23.38 -19.89
C THR A 147 -1.97 22.80 -19.27
N ILE A 148 -1.86 21.61 -18.69
CA ILE A 148 -2.91 20.96 -17.94
C ILE A 148 -2.77 21.38 -16.49
N LYS A 149 -3.83 21.92 -15.89
CA LYS A 149 -3.86 22.38 -14.52
C LYS A 149 -5.05 21.78 -13.79
N ALA A 150 -4.85 21.34 -12.56
CA ALA A 150 -5.91 20.79 -11.74
C ALA A 150 -6.99 21.83 -11.48
N ALA A 151 -8.24 21.51 -11.82
CA ALA A 151 -9.40 22.32 -11.44
C ALA A 151 -9.60 22.31 -9.93
N HIS A 152 -9.43 21.14 -9.32
CA HIS A 152 -9.46 20.91 -7.88
C HIS A 152 -8.19 20.21 -7.44
N ARG A 153 -7.48 20.78 -6.47
CA ARG A 153 -6.22 20.23 -5.95
C ARG A 153 -6.46 18.86 -5.29
N PRO A 154 -5.95 17.75 -5.86
CA PRO A 154 -6.20 16.42 -5.31
C PRO A 154 -5.67 16.26 -3.89
N ILE A 155 -6.30 15.38 -3.13
CA ILE A 155 -5.75 14.86 -1.87
C ILE A 155 -4.75 13.78 -2.25
N VAL A 156 -3.46 14.13 -2.23
CA VAL A 156 -2.39 13.22 -2.65
C VAL A 156 -1.95 12.34 -1.49
N VAL A 157 -2.13 11.04 -1.62
CA VAL A 157 -1.63 10.01 -0.69
C VAL A 157 -0.54 9.23 -1.41
N ILE A 158 0.62 9.09 -0.79
CA ILE A 158 1.79 8.43 -1.36
C ILE A 158 2.21 7.33 -0.39
N THR A 159 2.37 6.10 -0.87
CA THR A 159 2.76 4.97 -0.01
C THR A 159 4.16 4.49 -0.37
N SER A 160 4.90 4.01 0.63
CA SER A 160 6.21 3.37 0.44
C SER A 160 6.35 2.21 1.43
N ASN A 161 6.92 1.11 0.96
CA ASN A 161 7.26 -0.06 1.79
C ASN A 161 8.63 0.06 2.47
N ASN A 162 9.29 1.21 2.31
CA ASN A 162 10.64 1.48 2.75
C ASN A 162 11.67 0.51 2.13
N GLU A 163 11.44 0.09 0.87
CA GLU A 163 12.36 -0.74 0.10
C GLU A 163 13.57 0.05 -0.40
N LYS A 164 13.35 1.31 -0.79
CA LYS A 164 14.38 2.28 -1.17
C LYS A 164 14.21 3.57 -0.40
N GLU A 165 15.33 4.23 -0.11
CA GLU A 165 15.32 5.53 0.53
C GLU A 165 14.84 6.61 -0.46
N LEU A 166 13.89 7.43 -0.02
CA LEU A 166 13.34 8.51 -0.84
C LEU A 166 14.17 9.78 -0.64
N PRO A 167 14.41 10.58 -1.70
CA PRO A 167 15.21 11.79 -1.59
C PRO A 167 14.65 12.81 -0.58
N ASP A 168 15.55 13.46 0.16
CA ASP A 168 15.23 14.52 1.13
C ASP A 168 14.34 15.63 0.55
N ALA A 169 14.60 16.03 -0.69
CA ALA A 169 13.84 17.06 -1.40
C ALA A 169 12.36 16.67 -1.56
N PHE A 170 12.08 15.37 -1.70
CA PHE A 170 10.73 14.81 -1.77
C PHE A 170 10.07 14.76 -0.41
N LEU A 171 10.79 14.28 0.61
CA LEU A 171 10.30 14.18 1.98
C LEU A 171 9.87 15.55 2.54
N ARG A 172 10.66 16.60 2.30
CA ARG A 172 10.37 17.96 2.83
C ARG A 172 9.07 18.56 2.29
N ARG A 173 8.55 18.08 1.16
CA ARG A 173 7.31 18.57 0.54
C ARG A 173 6.07 17.82 1.02
N CYS A 174 6.25 16.64 1.60
CA CYS A 174 5.15 15.82 2.10
C CYS A 174 4.96 16.00 3.63
N PHE A 175 3.73 15.83 4.11
CA PHE A 175 3.51 15.36 5.47
C PHE A 175 3.95 13.91 5.55
N PHE A 176 4.66 13.57 6.62
CA PHE A 176 5.19 12.23 6.81
C PHE A 176 4.46 11.54 7.96
N HIS A 177 4.02 10.32 7.72
CA HIS A 177 3.51 9.44 8.76
C HIS A 177 4.05 8.02 8.59
N TYR A 178 4.50 7.43 9.69
CA TYR A 178 4.95 6.03 9.72
C TYR A 178 3.89 5.18 10.41
N ILE A 179 3.31 4.23 9.69
CA ILE A 179 2.38 3.24 10.23
C ILE A 179 3.21 2.09 10.80
N SER A 180 3.30 2.07 12.13
CA SER A 180 3.88 0.96 12.87
C SER A 180 3.13 -0.34 12.60
N PHE A 181 3.84 -1.46 12.66
CA PHE A 181 3.20 -2.76 12.67
C PHE A 181 2.23 -2.85 13.87
N PRO A 182 0.98 -3.33 13.68
CA PRO A 182 -0.02 -3.34 14.74
C PRO A 182 0.44 -4.12 15.97
N ASP A 183 0.21 -3.54 17.14
CA ASP A 183 0.29 -4.26 18.41
C ASP A 183 -0.84 -5.27 18.56
N GLU A 184 -0.81 -6.07 19.63
CA GLU A 184 -1.80 -7.12 19.86
C GLU A 184 -3.23 -6.57 19.89
N ASP A 185 -3.47 -5.46 20.57
CA ASP A 185 -4.81 -4.89 20.72
C ASP A 185 -5.34 -4.37 19.38
N THR A 186 -4.50 -3.68 18.61
CA THR A 186 -4.82 -3.22 17.26
C THR A 186 -5.08 -4.40 16.34
N MET A 187 -4.27 -5.46 16.42
CA MET A 187 -4.44 -6.67 15.62
C MET A 187 -5.75 -7.39 15.94
N ARG A 188 -6.16 -7.47 17.21
CA ARG A 188 -7.47 -8.02 17.59
C ARG A 188 -8.61 -7.23 16.96
N ASN A 189 -8.52 -5.90 16.97
CA ASN A 189 -9.52 -5.05 16.33
C ASN A 189 -9.59 -5.29 14.81
N ILE A 190 -8.42 -5.39 14.15
CA ILE A 190 -8.34 -5.73 12.73
C ILE A 190 -9.03 -7.07 12.46
N ILE A 191 -8.70 -8.12 13.23
CA ILE A 191 -9.31 -9.45 13.08
C ILE A 191 -10.83 -9.39 13.28
N GLN A 192 -11.31 -8.67 14.29
CA GLN A 192 -12.73 -8.56 14.59
C GLN A 192 -13.51 -7.88 13.45
N VAL A 193 -12.90 -6.94 12.75
CA VAL A 193 -13.48 -6.30 11.56
C VAL A 193 -13.56 -7.28 10.38
N HIS A 194 -12.51 -8.07 10.15
CA HIS A 194 -12.47 -9.01 9.02
C HIS A 194 -13.24 -10.31 9.26
N TYR A 195 -13.26 -10.81 10.50
CA TYR A 195 -13.86 -12.08 10.89
C TYR A 195 -14.69 -11.91 12.18
N PRO A 196 -15.88 -11.29 12.11
CA PRO A 196 -16.65 -10.97 13.31
C PRO A 196 -17.05 -12.17 14.18
N ASP A 197 -17.24 -13.33 13.55
CA ASP A 197 -17.71 -14.58 14.17
C ASP A 197 -16.57 -15.53 14.59
N VAL A 198 -15.31 -15.11 14.47
CA VAL A 198 -14.17 -15.96 14.80
C VAL A 198 -14.12 -16.29 16.30
N GLN A 199 -13.77 -17.53 16.63
CA GLN A 199 -13.64 -17.94 18.03
C GLN A 199 -12.49 -17.18 18.70
N LYS A 200 -12.80 -16.43 19.77
CA LYS A 200 -11.80 -15.63 20.54
C LYS A 200 -10.60 -16.45 20.98
N ARG A 201 -10.81 -17.72 21.33
CA ARG A 201 -9.75 -18.64 21.75
C ARG A 201 -8.80 -18.96 20.58
N LEU A 202 -9.33 -19.23 19.39
CA LEU A 202 -8.51 -19.46 18.19
C LEU A 202 -7.65 -18.23 17.89
N VAL A 203 -8.25 -17.03 17.94
CA VAL A 203 -7.53 -15.76 17.73
C VAL A 203 -6.39 -15.59 18.73
N ALA A 204 -6.64 -15.84 20.02
CA ALA A 204 -5.61 -15.69 21.04
C ALA A 204 -4.41 -16.62 20.80
N GLU A 205 -4.65 -17.91 20.52
CA GLU A 205 -3.56 -18.85 20.25
C GLU A 205 -2.83 -18.53 18.94
N ALA A 206 -3.57 -18.14 17.90
CA ALA A 206 -2.98 -17.74 16.63
C ALA A 206 -2.11 -16.47 16.77
N MET A 207 -2.54 -15.49 17.56
CA MET A 207 -1.74 -14.29 17.84
C MET A 207 -0.44 -14.63 18.56
N ASN A 208 -0.48 -15.50 19.56
CA ASN A 208 0.72 -15.95 20.28
C ASN A 208 1.75 -16.56 19.32
N VAL A 209 1.29 -17.44 18.43
CA VAL A 209 2.14 -18.04 17.39
C VAL A 209 2.68 -16.99 16.43
N PHE A 210 1.83 -16.08 15.96
CA PHE A 210 2.18 -15.07 14.97
C PHE A 210 3.24 -14.08 15.48
N TYR A 211 3.04 -13.50 16.67
CA TYR A 211 4.03 -12.59 17.26
C TYR A 211 5.29 -13.33 17.71
N GLY A 212 5.15 -14.53 18.27
CA GLY A 212 6.30 -15.40 18.57
C GLY A 212 7.16 -15.67 17.34
N LEU A 213 6.54 -15.87 16.17
CA LEU A 213 7.25 -16.03 14.90
C LEU A 213 7.97 -14.74 14.45
N ARG A 214 7.33 -13.56 14.61
CA ARG A 214 7.94 -12.26 14.27
C ARG A 214 9.14 -11.90 15.16
N ASP A 215 9.22 -12.48 16.35
CA ASP A 215 10.29 -12.30 17.32
C ASP A 215 11.46 -13.28 17.13
N VAL A 216 11.32 -14.30 16.27
CA VAL A 216 12.40 -15.25 15.97
C VAL A 216 13.60 -14.52 15.37
N PRO A 217 14.77 -14.55 16.03
CA PRO A 217 15.98 -13.91 15.51
C PRO A 217 16.43 -14.54 14.20
N GLY A 218 16.82 -13.70 13.23
CA GLY A 218 17.34 -14.16 11.94
C GLY A 218 16.28 -14.50 10.89
N LEU A 219 14.99 -14.35 11.22
CA LEU A 219 13.92 -14.44 10.22
C LEU A 219 14.08 -13.32 9.18
N LYS A 220 14.23 -13.69 7.91
CA LYS A 220 14.48 -12.74 6.84
C LYS A 220 13.22 -11.97 6.45
N LYS A 221 12.10 -12.69 6.30
CA LYS A 221 10.81 -12.09 5.98
C LYS A 221 9.83 -12.34 7.12
N LYS A 222 9.61 -11.32 7.94
CA LYS A 222 8.58 -11.35 8.98
C LYS A 222 7.19 -11.43 8.34
N PRO A 223 6.29 -12.27 8.87
CA PRO A 223 4.93 -12.38 8.33
C PRO A 223 4.15 -11.09 8.58
N SER A 224 3.41 -10.65 7.58
CA SER A 224 2.60 -9.42 7.55
C SER A 224 1.18 -9.66 8.08
N THR A 225 0.44 -8.57 8.31
CA THR A 225 -0.99 -8.65 8.69
C THR A 225 -1.81 -9.41 7.66
N SER A 226 -1.57 -9.22 6.36
CA SER A 226 -2.27 -9.95 5.29
C SER A 226 -2.00 -11.45 5.36
N GLU A 227 -0.74 -11.85 5.54
CA GLU A 227 -0.37 -13.26 5.72
C GLU A 227 -1.02 -13.85 6.99
N PHE A 228 -1.17 -13.06 8.06
CA PHE A 228 -1.87 -13.48 9.27
C PHE A 228 -3.37 -13.67 9.06
N LEU A 229 -4.04 -12.72 8.40
CA LEU A 229 -5.46 -12.82 8.10
C LEU A 229 -5.77 -14.01 7.19
N ASP A 230 -4.90 -14.30 6.21
CA ASP A 230 -4.99 -15.48 5.36
C ASP A 230 -4.83 -16.77 6.18
N TRP A 231 -3.90 -16.78 7.15
CA TRP A 231 -3.70 -17.93 8.02
C TRP A 231 -4.90 -18.18 8.94
N ILE A 232 -5.48 -17.14 9.55
CA ILE A 232 -6.73 -17.27 10.34
C ILE A 232 -7.84 -17.85 9.48
N LYS A 233 -8.01 -17.35 8.26
CA LYS A 233 -9.02 -17.86 7.33
C LYS A 233 -8.80 -19.34 7.00
N LEU A 234 -7.55 -19.75 6.77
CA LEU A 234 -7.21 -21.15 6.51
C LEU A 234 -7.49 -22.04 7.72
N LEU A 235 -7.15 -21.60 8.92
CA LEU A 235 -7.48 -22.33 10.16
C LEU A 235 -9.00 -22.53 10.31
N MET A 236 -9.80 -21.54 9.93
CA MET A 236 -11.27 -21.63 9.94
C MET A 236 -11.81 -22.57 8.86
N VAL A 237 -11.25 -22.52 7.64
CA VAL A 237 -11.68 -23.37 6.51
C VAL A 237 -11.37 -24.84 6.77
N GLU A 238 -10.22 -25.13 7.37
CA GLU A 238 -9.79 -26.49 7.70
C GLU A 238 -10.29 -26.98 9.08
N ASP A 239 -11.13 -26.18 9.75
CA ASP A 239 -11.70 -26.45 11.09
C ASP A 239 -10.64 -26.89 12.12
N ILE A 240 -9.48 -26.21 12.11
CA ILE A 240 -8.37 -26.53 13.00
C ILE A 240 -8.70 -26.04 14.42
N PRO A 241 -8.75 -26.94 15.42
CA PRO A 241 -9.06 -26.54 16.79
C PRO A 241 -7.90 -25.74 17.41
N ALA A 242 -8.24 -24.78 18.26
CA ALA A 242 -7.25 -23.90 18.91
C ALA A 242 -6.23 -24.68 19.76
N GLU A 243 -6.60 -25.86 20.27
CA GLU A 243 -5.73 -26.79 20.98
C GLU A 243 -4.51 -27.23 20.16
N VAL A 244 -4.62 -27.33 18.83
CA VAL A 244 -3.50 -27.70 17.95
C VAL A 244 -2.46 -26.59 17.87
N LEU A 245 -2.86 -25.34 18.12
CA LEU A 245 -1.97 -24.18 18.17
C LEU A 245 -1.28 -24.03 19.54
N ARG A 246 -1.77 -24.71 20.58
CA ARG A 246 -1.17 -24.66 21.91
C ARG A 246 0.18 -25.37 21.94
N SER A 247 1.22 -24.58 22.11
CA SER A 247 2.61 -24.98 22.25
C SER A 247 2.95 -25.48 23.66
N ASP A 248 2.19 -26.42 24.23
CA ASP A 248 2.66 -27.09 25.46
C ASP A 248 3.76 -28.13 25.15
N ASP A 249 3.90 -28.52 23.89
CA ASP A 249 5.06 -29.24 23.39
C ASP A 249 5.97 -28.25 22.63
N GLN A 250 7.09 -27.84 23.23
CA GLN A 250 8.23 -27.14 22.59
C GLN A 250 8.83 -27.89 21.37
N LYS A 251 8.20 -29.00 20.94
CA LYS A 251 8.64 -29.88 19.88
C LYS A 251 8.24 -29.39 18.49
N ASN A 252 7.24 -28.52 18.32
CA ASN A 252 6.82 -28.04 17.00
C ASN A 252 6.85 -26.51 16.92
N LEU A 253 8.00 -25.92 16.59
CA LEU A 253 8.10 -24.48 16.28
C LEU A 253 7.39 -24.10 14.96
N ILE A 254 6.95 -25.09 14.18
CA ILE A 254 6.32 -24.87 12.89
C ILE A 254 4.81 -25.00 13.08
N PRO A 255 4.05 -23.91 12.88
CA PRO A 255 2.61 -23.96 13.02
C PRO A 255 1.95 -24.77 11.89
N PRO A 256 0.74 -25.32 12.10
CA PRO A 256 -0.01 -25.92 11.01
C PRO A 256 -0.25 -24.89 9.90
N LEU A 257 -0.24 -25.34 8.65
CA LEU A 257 -0.46 -24.48 7.49
C LEU A 257 0.53 -23.28 7.43
N TYR A 258 1.75 -23.46 7.94
CA TYR A 258 2.78 -22.41 8.01
C TYR A 258 3.07 -21.74 6.66
N GLY A 259 2.80 -22.40 5.53
CA GLY A 259 2.94 -21.80 4.19
C GLY A 259 2.07 -20.55 3.98
N ALA A 260 1.06 -20.32 4.82
CA ALA A 260 0.32 -19.06 4.87
C ALA A 260 1.16 -17.91 5.43
N LEU A 261 1.92 -18.16 6.50
CA LEU A 261 2.73 -17.18 7.22
C LEU A 261 4.13 -17.02 6.62
N LEU A 262 4.77 -18.13 6.24
CA LEU A 262 6.17 -18.16 5.81
C LEU A 262 6.24 -18.31 4.29
N LYS A 263 6.82 -17.30 3.64
CA LYS A 263 6.99 -17.25 2.18
C LYS A 263 8.43 -17.44 1.72
N ASN A 264 9.35 -17.78 2.64
CA ASN A 264 10.76 -17.94 2.35
C ASN A 264 11.24 -19.31 2.84
N GLU A 265 11.84 -20.10 1.94
CA GLU A 265 12.33 -21.44 2.25
C GLU A 265 13.42 -21.43 3.33
N GLN A 266 14.30 -20.43 3.33
CA GLN A 266 15.39 -20.32 4.31
C GLN A 266 14.84 -20.06 5.72
N ASP A 267 13.73 -19.33 5.81
CA ASP A 267 13.03 -19.08 7.06
C ASP A 267 12.37 -20.37 7.60
N VAL A 268 11.85 -21.21 6.70
CA VAL A 268 11.34 -22.56 7.06
C VAL A 268 12.48 -23.44 7.57
N HIS A 269 13.60 -23.53 6.85
CA HIS A 269 14.79 -24.29 7.27
C HIS A 269 15.39 -23.79 8.60
N LEU A 270 15.27 -22.49 8.89
CA LEU A 270 15.67 -21.91 10.17
C LEU A 270 14.79 -22.46 11.30
N LEU A 271 13.47 -22.41 11.16
CA LEU A 271 12.54 -22.91 12.17
C LEU A 271 12.64 -24.42 12.37
N GLU A 272 12.84 -25.19 11.29
CA GLU A 272 13.08 -26.65 11.39
C GLU A 272 14.32 -26.96 12.24
N ARG A 273 15.41 -26.22 12.04
CA ARG A 273 16.63 -26.36 12.84
C ARG A 273 16.41 -25.99 14.31
N LEU A 274 15.70 -24.90 14.57
CA LEU A 274 15.36 -24.48 15.93
C LEU A 274 14.46 -25.51 16.64
N ALA A 275 13.45 -26.05 15.93
CA ALA A 275 12.61 -27.12 16.42
C ALA A 275 13.43 -28.38 16.78
N PHE A 276 14.40 -28.74 15.94
CA PHE A 276 15.28 -29.88 16.19
C PHE A 276 16.20 -29.69 17.41
N LEU A 277 16.77 -28.50 17.59
CA LEU A 277 17.62 -28.18 18.74
C LEU A 277 16.82 -28.22 20.05
N ASN A 278 15.64 -27.60 20.09
CA ASN A 278 14.79 -27.61 21.29
C ASN A 278 14.39 -29.05 21.69
N ARG A 279 14.05 -29.91 20.72
CA ARG A 279 13.74 -31.33 20.97
C ARG A 279 14.91 -32.13 21.59
N ARG A 280 16.15 -31.69 21.37
CA ARG A 280 17.35 -32.35 21.94
C ARG A 280 17.64 -31.90 23.37
N GLU A 281 17.37 -30.65 23.70
CA GLU A 281 17.59 -30.11 25.05
C GLU A 281 16.53 -30.55 26.06
N THR A 282 15.32 -30.93 25.61
CA THR A 282 14.26 -31.48 26.47
C THR A 282 14.31 -33.00 26.67
N ARG A 283 15.34 -33.69 26.18
CA ARG A 283 15.58 -35.13 26.39
C ARG A 283 16.70 -35.35 27.41
#